data_AF-A0AAX6HVM3-F1
#
_entry.id   AF-A0AAX6HVM3-F1
#
_cell.length_a   1.000
_cell.length_b   1.000
_cell.length_c   1.000
_cell.angle_alpha   90.00
_cell.angle_beta   90.00
_cell.angle_gamma   90.00
#
_symmetry.space_group_name_H-M   'P 1'
#
loop_
_entity.id
_entity.type
_entity.pdbx_description
1 polymer ?
#
loop_
_entity_poly.entity_id
_entity_poly.type
_entity_poly.pdbx_seq_one_letter_code
_entity_poly.pdbx_strand_id
1 'polypeptide(L)'
;MGLKERTVGLHGTTSCALIYACFLIWASNQCFVHGLEANQTAVLMVDASTLSQRKISDHLFGVFFEEINHAGAGGIWAELVSNRGFEAGGPSTPSSIDPWSIIGNETSIYVSTDRTSCFSRNKVALRMEVLCDSRGSNICPAAGVGIYNPGYWGMNIEQGKTYRVVLHLMSSESLSLSVSLTSSDGLQSLASANIIAASSKVSNWTKFELQLESTGTNRNSRLQLTTNKKGIIWLDQVSVMPTNTYMGHGFREELVTMVKNMKPRFIRFPGGCYIEGEHIRNAFRWRESIGPWEERPGHFGDVWNYWTDDGLGYFEFLQLAEDLGASPVWVFNSGNSHRDQVATSTVLSFP
;
A
#
# COMPACT_ATOMS: atom_id res chain seq x y z
N MET A 1 -73.64 24.26 -5.32
CA MET A 1 -74.75 24.55 -4.41
C MET A 1 -74.76 23.49 -3.32
N GLY A 2 -74.58 23.89 -2.05
CA GLY A 2 -75.14 23.19 -0.88
C GLY A 2 -74.35 22.02 -0.27
N LEU A 3 -73.85 22.27 0.95
CA LEU A 3 -73.59 21.29 2.00
C LEU A 3 -74.82 20.41 2.30
N LYS A 4 -74.62 19.20 2.85
CA LYS A 4 -75.03 18.88 4.24
C LYS A 4 -74.56 17.53 4.77
N GLU A 5 -74.06 17.60 5.99
CA GLU A 5 -73.90 16.55 6.99
C GLU A 5 -75.22 15.84 7.32
N ARG A 6 -75.14 14.59 7.81
CA ARG A 6 -75.63 14.23 9.17
C ARG A 6 -75.18 12.86 9.64
N THR A 7 -75.21 12.74 10.95
CA THR A 7 -74.32 11.98 11.84
C THR A 7 -75.10 10.86 12.55
N VAL A 8 -74.47 9.69 12.62
CA VAL A 8 -74.39 8.68 13.72
C VAL A 8 -75.60 8.38 14.62
N GLY A 9 -75.82 7.07 14.85
CA GLY A 9 -76.33 6.52 16.11
C GLY A 9 -75.65 5.19 16.46
N LEU A 10 -74.78 5.22 17.48
CA LEU A 10 -74.12 4.06 18.10
C LEU A 10 -75.01 3.41 19.17
N HIS A 11 -74.98 2.08 19.27
CA HIS A 11 -75.07 1.32 20.52
C HIS A 11 -73.93 0.28 20.44
N GLY A 12 -72.88 0.26 21.26
CA GLY A 12 -72.70 0.80 22.60
C GLY A 12 -72.93 -0.30 23.62
N THR A 13 -71.95 -1.19 23.81
CA THR A 13 -71.69 -1.96 25.07
C THR A 13 -70.57 -3.01 24.94
N THR A 14 -70.27 -3.53 23.75
CA THR A 14 -69.24 -4.60 23.58
C THR A 14 -67.81 -4.09 23.38
N SER A 15 -67.62 -2.83 22.99
CA SER A 15 -66.28 -2.29 22.67
C SER A 15 -65.45 -1.90 23.90
N CYS A 16 -66.07 -1.53 25.02
CA CYS A 16 -65.35 -1.16 26.24
C CYS A 16 -64.74 -2.38 26.96
N ALA A 17 -65.42 -3.53 26.95
CA ALA A 17 -64.94 -4.72 27.64
C ALA A 17 -63.69 -5.31 26.97
N LEU A 18 -63.62 -5.29 25.65
CA LEU A 18 -62.44 -5.72 24.88
C LEU A 18 -61.25 -4.77 25.06
N ILE A 19 -61.50 -3.46 25.12
CA ILE A 19 -60.44 -2.47 25.40
C ILE A 19 -59.92 -2.61 26.83
N TYR A 20 -60.81 -2.83 27.81
CA TYR A 20 -60.41 -3.10 29.20
C TYR A 20 -59.66 -4.42 29.35
N ALA A 21 -60.08 -5.48 28.66
CA ALA A 21 -59.39 -6.77 28.68
C ALA A 21 -57.98 -6.66 28.04
N CYS A 22 -57.85 -5.94 26.91
CA CYS A 22 -56.56 -5.66 26.30
C CYS A 22 -55.68 -4.76 27.18
N PHE A 23 -56.24 -3.77 27.88
CA PHE A 23 -55.51 -2.96 28.86
C PHE A 23 -55.06 -3.75 30.08
N LEU A 24 -55.87 -4.71 30.56
CA LEU A 24 -55.51 -5.59 31.68
C LEU A 24 -54.46 -6.63 31.27
N ILE A 25 -54.49 -7.13 30.03
CA ILE A 25 -53.45 -8.02 29.48
C ILE A 25 -52.16 -7.23 29.23
N TRP A 26 -52.25 -5.98 28.76
CA TRP A 26 -51.09 -5.11 28.60
C TRP A 26 -50.49 -4.67 29.95
N ALA A 27 -51.34 -4.34 30.92
CA ALA A 27 -50.92 -3.97 32.28
C ALA A 27 -50.39 -5.17 33.09
N SER A 28 -50.93 -6.38 32.90
CA SER A 28 -50.38 -7.59 33.53
C SER A 28 -49.05 -8.03 32.90
N ASN A 29 -48.83 -7.80 31.60
CA ASN A 29 -47.51 -7.97 30.97
C ASN A 29 -46.51 -6.87 31.36
N GLN A 30 -46.96 -5.68 31.76
CA GLN A 30 -46.11 -4.64 32.35
C GLN A 30 -45.74 -4.94 33.81
N CYS A 31 -46.56 -5.69 34.55
CA CYS A 31 -46.26 -6.09 35.93
C CYS A 31 -45.34 -7.33 36.06
N PHE A 32 -45.07 -8.07 34.98
CA PHE A 32 -44.06 -9.15 34.98
C PHE A 32 -42.67 -8.71 34.48
N VAL A 33 -42.49 -7.42 34.19
CA VAL A 33 -41.16 -6.81 34.02
C VAL A 33 -40.86 -5.93 35.24
N HIS A 34 -41.20 -6.41 36.44
CA HIS A 34 -40.59 -5.89 37.66
C HIS A 34 -39.17 -6.48 37.78
N GLY A 35 -38.19 -5.70 37.32
CA GLY A 35 -36.87 -5.59 37.94
C GLY A 35 -36.14 -6.89 38.22
N LEU A 36 -35.72 -7.59 37.17
CA LEU A 36 -34.56 -8.48 37.23
C LEU A 36 -33.30 -7.74 36.74
N GLU A 37 -33.17 -6.44 37.05
CA GLU A 37 -31.84 -5.90 37.29
C GLU A 37 -31.49 -6.23 38.73
N ALA A 38 -31.07 -7.48 38.94
CA ALA A 38 -30.28 -7.78 40.11
C ALA A 38 -29.09 -6.82 40.07
N ASN A 39 -28.98 -5.95 41.08
CA ASN A 39 -27.69 -5.43 41.52
C ASN A 39 -26.82 -6.65 41.86
N GLN A 40 -26.28 -7.33 40.86
CA GLN A 40 -25.31 -8.39 41.04
C GLN A 40 -24.03 -7.71 41.49
N THR A 41 -23.85 -7.67 42.80
CA THR A 41 -22.58 -7.27 43.39
C THR A 41 -21.54 -8.34 43.03
N ALA A 42 -20.76 -8.09 41.99
CA ALA A 42 -19.60 -8.91 41.67
C ALA A 42 -18.49 -8.59 42.68
N VAL A 43 -18.01 -9.61 43.39
CA VAL A 43 -16.88 -9.47 44.31
C VAL A 43 -15.62 -9.97 43.60
N LEU A 44 -14.70 -9.06 43.28
CA LEU A 44 -13.35 -9.39 42.81
C LEU A 44 -12.42 -9.50 44.02
N MET A 45 -12.07 -10.73 44.40
CA MET A 45 -11.01 -10.96 45.40
C MET A 45 -9.65 -11.03 44.70
N VAL A 46 -8.73 -10.15 45.06
CA VAL A 46 -7.35 -10.14 44.54
C VAL A 46 -6.43 -10.74 45.60
N ASP A 47 -5.83 -11.89 45.30
CA ASP A 47 -4.76 -12.46 46.13
C ASP A 47 -3.45 -11.72 45.85
N ALA A 48 -3.03 -10.87 46.81
CA ALA A 48 -1.77 -10.14 46.77
C ALA A 48 -0.63 -10.85 47.53
N SER A 49 -0.82 -12.12 47.91
CA SER A 49 0.22 -12.89 48.60
C SER A 49 1.40 -13.21 47.69
N THR A 50 2.62 -13.13 48.23
CA THR A 50 3.85 -13.45 47.50
C THR A 50 3.99 -14.95 47.21
N LEU A 51 3.24 -15.80 47.93
CA LEU A 51 3.22 -17.25 47.76
C LEU A 51 2.57 -17.69 46.43
N SER A 52 1.65 -16.88 45.89
CA SER A 52 0.94 -17.14 44.62
C SER A 52 1.56 -16.40 43.43
N GLN A 53 2.68 -15.68 43.61
CA GLN A 53 3.24 -14.81 42.58
C GLN A 53 3.87 -15.60 41.42
N ARG A 54 3.45 -15.33 40.19
CA ARG A 54 4.13 -15.76 38.97
C ARG A 54 4.68 -14.53 38.24
N LYS A 55 5.93 -14.61 37.77
CA LYS A 55 6.51 -13.54 36.94
C LYS A 55 5.72 -13.48 35.62
N ILE A 56 5.21 -12.30 35.30
CA ILE A 56 4.64 -12.02 33.97
C ILE A 56 5.80 -12.00 32.97
N SER A 57 5.65 -12.69 31.84
CA SER A 57 6.68 -12.73 30.81
C SER A 57 7.02 -11.33 30.30
N ASP A 58 8.32 -11.04 30.15
CA ASP A 58 8.81 -9.80 29.56
C ASP A 58 8.49 -9.71 28.05
N HIS A 59 7.91 -10.77 27.46
CA HIS A 59 7.43 -10.86 26.08
C HIS A 59 5.91 -11.05 26.00
N LEU A 60 5.15 -10.68 27.04
CA LEU A 60 3.69 -10.83 27.03
C LEU A 60 3.03 -10.01 25.91
N PHE A 61 3.54 -8.81 25.63
CA PHE A 61 2.96 -7.89 24.66
C PHE A 61 3.93 -7.58 23.51
N GLY A 62 3.43 -7.67 22.29
CA GLY A 62 4.18 -7.38 21.07
C GLY A 62 3.24 -6.98 19.95
N VAL A 63 3.81 -6.83 18.76
CA VAL A 63 3.08 -6.48 17.55
C VAL A 63 3.17 -7.60 16.52
N PHE A 64 2.15 -7.67 15.67
CA PHE A 64 2.09 -8.57 14.55
C PHE A 64 2.03 -7.74 13.27
N PHE A 65 2.81 -8.15 12.27
CA PHE A 65 2.83 -7.55 10.96
C PHE A 65 2.61 -8.61 9.88
N GLU A 66 1.68 -8.32 8.99
CA GLU A 66 1.57 -8.92 7.67
C GLU A 66 1.34 -7.82 6.63
N GLU A 67 1.69 -8.09 5.38
CA GLU A 67 1.40 -7.18 4.27
C GLU A 67 -0.07 -7.32 3.87
N ILE A 68 -0.92 -6.57 4.59
CA ILE A 68 -2.37 -6.46 4.41
C ILE A 68 -2.75 -4.98 4.38
N ASN A 69 -3.75 -4.60 3.59
CA ASN A 69 -4.24 -3.21 3.52
C ASN A 69 -3.13 -2.18 3.19
N HIS A 70 -2.11 -2.56 2.43
CA HIS A 70 -0.94 -1.73 2.17
C HIS A 70 -0.19 -1.33 3.47
N ALA A 71 -0.13 -2.21 4.46
CA ALA A 71 0.57 -1.96 5.73
C ALA A 71 2.08 -1.80 5.56
N GLY A 72 2.69 -2.46 4.56
CA GLY A 72 4.10 -2.30 4.22
C GLY A 72 4.27 -1.35 3.05
N ALA A 73 4.07 -1.87 1.83
CA ALA A 73 4.06 -1.11 0.59
C ALA A 73 2.88 -0.11 0.57
N GLY A 74 3.19 1.18 0.71
CA GLY A 74 2.19 2.25 0.87
C GLY A 74 1.90 2.65 2.32
N GLY A 75 2.36 1.85 3.28
CA GLY A 75 2.21 2.03 4.71
C GLY A 75 3.54 2.36 5.38
N ILE A 76 4.04 1.47 6.24
CA ILE A 76 5.22 1.71 7.08
C ILE A 76 6.51 1.87 6.26
N TRP A 77 6.57 1.32 5.05
CA TRP A 77 7.69 1.51 4.13
C TRP A 77 7.57 2.85 3.39
N ALA A 78 8.65 3.61 3.32
CA ALA A 78 8.60 5.00 2.86
C ALA A 78 8.65 5.18 1.33
N GLU A 79 8.74 4.10 0.54
CA GLU A 79 8.57 4.16 -0.91
C GLU A 79 7.23 4.79 -1.27
N LEU A 80 7.26 5.81 -2.13
CA LEU A 80 6.08 6.52 -2.56
C LEU A 80 5.55 5.98 -3.89
N VAL A 81 6.39 5.38 -4.73
CA VAL A 81 6.00 4.86 -6.04
C VAL A 81 5.39 3.46 -5.88
N SER A 82 4.18 3.30 -6.43
CA SER A 82 3.55 1.97 -6.56
C SER A 82 3.91 1.37 -7.92
N ASN A 83 4.11 0.05 -7.97
CA ASN A 83 4.54 -0.67 -9.18
C ASN A 83 5.81 -0.05 -9.80
N ARG A 84 6.86 0.16 -8.99
CA ARG A 84 8.09 0.86 -9.39
C ARG A 84 8.95 0.15 -10.44
N GLY A 85 8.85 -1.18 -10.52
CA GLY A 85 9.58 -2.03 -11.48
C GLY A 85 8.72 -2.60 -12.60
N PHE A 86 7.44 -2.21 -12.70
CA PHE A 86 6.51 -2.68 -13.74
C PHE A 86 6.23 -4.20 -13.74
N GLU A 87 6.62 -4.91 -12.69
CA GLU A 87 6.41 -6.36 -12.54
C GLU A 87 4.99 -6.75 -12.10
N ALA A 88 4.12 -5.78 -11.76
CA ALA A 88 2.81 -6.07 -11.17
C ALA A 88 1.86 -6.91 -12.04
N GLY A 89 2.09 -6.99 -13.35
CA GLY A 89 1.36 -7.89 -14.26
C GLY A 89 1.93 -9.31 -14.35
N GLY A 90 2.99 -9.63 -13.60
CA GLY A 90 3.73 -10.87 -13.69
C GLY A 90 4.62 -10.93 -14.94
N PRO A 91 5.13 -12.13 -15.30
CA PRO A 91 6.17 -12.30 -16.32
C PRO A 91 5.67 -12.15 -17.77
N SER A 92 4.38 -11.87 -17.98
CA SER A 92 3.78 -11.72 -19.30
C SER A 92 3.93 -10.30 -19.81
N THR A 93 4.21 -10.12 -21.11
CA THR A 93 4.28 -8.80 -21.74
C THR A 93 3.18 -8.62 -22.78
N PRO A 94 2.48 -7.46 -22.80
CA PRO A 94 2.67 -6.32 -21.90
C PRO A 94 2.23 -6.63 -20.46
N SER A 95 3.09 -6.28 -19.49
CA SER A 95 2.77 -6.27 -18.07
C SER A 95 1.91 -5.05 -17.74
N SER A 96 1.15 -5.14 -16.65
CA SER A 96 0.36 -4.03 -16.13
C SER A 96 1.26 -2.88 -15.69
N ILE A 97 0.94 -1.67 -16.17
CA ILE A 97 1.54 -0.45 -15.66
C ILE A 97 0.71 0.18 -14.55
N ASP A 98 -0.43 -0.38 -14.14
CA ASP A 98 -1.22 0.21 -13.03
C ASP A 98 -0.37 0.38 -11.76
N PRO A 99 -0.42 1.52 -11.06
CA PRO A 99 -1.31 2.67 -11.24
C PRO A 99 -0.72 3.81 -12.09
N TRP A 100 0.34 3.55 -12.87
CA TRP A 100 0.88 4.53 -13.80
C TRP A 100 -0.13 4.91 -14.88
N SER A 101 -0.10 6.16 -15.30
CA SER A 101 -1.00 6.72 -16.30
C SER A 101 -0.27 7.64 -17.26
N ILE A 102 -0.80 7.76 -18.47
CA ILE A 102 -0.18 8.51 -19.57
C ILE A 102 -0.53 10.01 -19.47
N ILE A 103 0.46 10.86 -19.72
CA ILE A 103 0.31 12.30 -19.96
C ILE A 103 0.46 12.54 -21.45
N GLY A 104 -0.63 12.94 -22.11
CA GLY A 104 -0.70 13.07 -23.56
C GLY A 104 -1.77 12.16 -24.14
N ASN A 105 -1.82 12.09 -25.45
CA ASN A 105 -2.74 11.25 -26.20
C ASN A 105 -1.99 10.36 -27.21
N GLU A 106 -2.73 9.47 -27.87
CA GLU A 106 -2.20 8.50 -28.86
C GLU A 106 -1.46 9.16 -30.04
N THR A 107 -1.74 10.43 -30.35
CA THR A 107 -1.01 11.16 -31.40
C THR A 107 0.37 11.66 -30.95
N SER A 108 0.60 11.73 -29.63
CA SER A 108 1.77 12.36 -29.03
C SER A 108 2.70 11.38 -28.33
N ILE A 109 2.17 10.27 -27.82
CA ILE A 109 2.92 9.28 -27.03
C ILE A 109 2.25 7.90 -27.12
N TYR A 110 3.09 6.87 -27.17
CA TYR A 110 2.70 5.47 -27.03
C TYR A 110 3.49 4.83 -25.90
N VAL A 111 2.80 4.21 -24.94
CA VAL A 111 3.40 3.56 -23.77
C VAL A 111 3.09 2.06 -23.79
N SER A 112 4.11 1.25 -23.55
CA SER A 112 4.03 -0.21 -23.50
C SER A 112 5.05 -0.75 -22.50
N THR A 113 5.03 -2.06 -22.26
CA THR A 113 6.07 -2.75 -21.49
C THR A 113 6.68 -3.87 -22.32
N ASP A 114 7.99 -4.06 -22.18
CA ASP A 114 8.75 -5.12 -22.84
C ASP A 114 9.75 -5.77 -21.87
N ARG A 115 10.52 -6.75 -22.34
CA ARG A 115 11.48 -7.52 -21.51
C ARG A 115 12.92 -7.02 -21.65
N THR A 116 13.13 -5.72 -21.76
CA THR A 116 14.45 -5.13 -22.05
C THR A 116 15.23 -4.70 -20.81
N SER A 117 14.68 -4.82 -19.60
CA SER A 117 15.36 -4.40 -18.38
C SER A 117 16.76 -4.99 -18.24
N CYS A 118 17.67 -4.22 -17.62
CA CYS A 118 19.00 -4.68 -17.25
C CYS A 118 19.01 -5.69 -16.10
N PHE A 119 17.91 -5.86 -15.37
CA PHE A 119 17.86 -6.75 -14.22
C PHE A 119 17.40 -8.15 -14.63
N SER A 120 18.23 -9.15 -14.32
CA SER A 120 17.95 -10.53 -14.73
C SER A 120 16.73 -11.15 -14.03
N ARG A 121 16.39 -10.64 -12.84
CA ARG A 121 15.26 -11.07 -12.00
C ARG A 121 14.01 -10.19 -12.17
N ASN A 122 14.20 -8.94 -12.59
CA ASN A 122 13.16 -7.96 -12.92
C ASN A 122 13.27 -7.60 -14.39
N LYS A 123 12.60 -8.36 -15.25
CA LYS A 123 12.85 -8.27 -16.70
C LYS A 123 11.99 -7.21 -17.39
N VAL A 124 10.92 -6.76 -16.75
CA VAL A 124 9.97 -5.84 -17.36
C VAL A 124 10.52 -4.42 -17.31
N ALA A 125 10.42 -3.70 -18.42
CA ALA A 125 10.70 -2.27 -18.49
C ALA A 125 9.53 -1.56 -19.15
N LEU A 126 9.27 -0.32 -18.75
CA LEU A 126 8.33 0.55 -19.44
C LEU A 126 9.02 1.19 -20.64
N ARG A 127 8.44 1.04 -21.82
CA ARG A 127 8.86 1.67 -23.07
C ARG A 127 7.92 2.80 -23.42
N MET A 128 8.46 4.01 -23.44
CA MET A 128 7.78 5.25 -23.78
C MET A 128 8.27 5.77 -25.14
N GLU A 129 7.40 5.75 -26.15
CA GLU A 129 7.67 6.26 -27.49
C GLU A 129 6.97 7.60 -27.69
N VAL A 130 7.76 8.67 -27.75
CA VAL A 130 7.29 10.04 -27.93
C VAL A 130 7.20 10.34 -29.42
N LEU A 131 5.99 10.64 -29.88
CA LEU A 131 5.65 10.82 -31.30
C LEU A 131 5.63 12.29 -31.72
N CYS A 132 5.37 13.19 -30.77
CA CYS A 132 5.43 14.64 -30.97
C CYS A 132 6.88 15.17 -30.88
N ASP A 133 7.11 16.37 -31.41
CA ASP A 133 8.42 17.04 -31.38
C ASP A 133 8.28 18.51 -30.96
N SER A 134 9.39 19.17 -30.69
CA SER A 134 9.50 20.60 -30.43
C SER A 134 9.13 21.49 -31.63
N ARG A 135 9.15 20.94 -32.85
CA ARG A 135 8.90 21.64 -34.12
C ARG A 135 8.15 20.74 -35.10
N GLY A 136 7.47 21.34 -36.08
CA GLY A 136 6.77 20.60 -37.14
C GLY A 136 5.26 20.57 -36.95
N SER A 137 4.59 19.58 -37.55
CA SER A 137 3.12 19.48 -37.57
C SER A 137 2.53 18.83 -36.31
N ASN A 138 3.29 18.00 -35.59
CA ASN A 138 2.86 17.35 -34.35
C ASN A 138 3.71 17.87 -33.18
N ILE A 139 3.32 19.01 -32.63
CA ILE A 139 4.11 19.72 -31.62
C ILE A 139 3.75 19.21 -30.21
N CYS A 140 4.75 18.90 -29.39
CA CYS A 140 4.50 18.52 -27.99
C CYS A 140 3.92 19.71 -27.20
N PRO A 141 2.97 19.47 -26.27
CA PRO A 141 2.55 20.47 -25.31
C PRO A 141 3.73 21.08 -24.55
N ALA A 142 3.60 22.33 -24.10
CA ALA A 142 4.66 23.02 -23.36
C ALA A 142 5.11 22.28 -22.08
N ALA A 143 4.18 21.59 -21.41
CA ALA A 143 4.45 20.76 -20.23
C ALA A 143 5.07 19.38 -20.57
N GLY A 144 5.22 19.07 -21.86
CA GLY A 144 5.65 17.77 -22.37
C GLY A 144 4.55 16.70 -22.34
N VAL A 145 4.93 15.50 -22.77
CA VAL A 145 4.16 14.26 -22.67
C VAL A 145 4.98 13.23 -21.90
N GLY A 146 4.32 12.21 -21.34
CA GLY A 146 5.02 11.20 -20.57
C GLY A 146 4.10 10.32 -19.73
N ILE A 147 4.50 10.04 -18.49
CA ILE A 147 3.73 9.23 -17.55
C ILE A 147 3.75 9.85 -16.16
N TYR A 148 2.78 9.46 -15.32
CA TYR A 148 2.77 9.77 -13.89
C TYR A 148 2.40 8.56 -13.04
N ASN A 149 2.84 8.57 -11.79
CA ASN A 149 2.46 7.60 -10.76
C ASN A 149 1.81 8.34 -9.59
N PRO A 150 0.56 8.01 -9.20
CA PRO A 150 -0.10 8.64 -8.07
C PRO A 150 0.42 8.13 -6.71
N GLY A 151 1.31 7.13 -6.70
CA GLY A 151 1.72 6.42 -5.50
C GLY A 151 0.58 5.59 -4.93
N TYR A 152 0.47 5.58 -3.61
CA TYR A 152 -0.56 4.85 -2.88
C TYR A 152 -1.71 5.80 -2.51
N TRP A 153 -2.62 6.01 -3.47
CA TRP A 153 -3.75 6.97 -3.37
C TRP A 153 -3.34 8.44 -3.14
N GLY A 154 -2.17 8.82 -3.65
CA GLY A 154 -1.58 10.14 -3.49
C GLY A 154 -0.28 10.09 -2.70
N MET A 155 0.63 11.02 -3.02
CA MET A 155 1.89 11.21 -2.28
C MET A 155 1.77 12.42 -1.36
N ASN A 156 2.10 12.24 -0.07
CA ASN A 156 2.21 13.35 0.86
C ASN A 156 3.58 14.04 0.70
N ILE A 157 3.59 15.17 0.02
CA ILE A 157 4.78 15.99 -0.21
C ILE A 157 4.74 17.20 0.72
N GLU A 158 5.84 17.47 1.42
CA GLU A 158 5.91 18.52 2.43
C GLU A 158 7.00 19.54 2.10
N GLN A 159 6.68 20.82 2.28
CA GLN A 159 7.59 21.93 2.02
C GLN A 159 8.89 21.79 2.83
N GLY A 160 10.03 22.02 2.18
CA GLY A 160 11.36 21.93 2.75
C GLY A 160 11.86 20.49 2.96
N LYS A 161 11.03 19.46 2.75
CA LYS A 161 11.51 18.07 2.72
C LYS A 161 12.14 17.76 1.37
N THR A 162 13.16 16.91 1.41
CA THR A 162 13.87 16.42 0.23
C THR A 162 13.47 14.98 -0.05
N TYR A 163 13.25 14.68 -1.33
CA TYR A 163 12.88 13.37 -1.83
C TYR A 163 13.97 12.88 -2.76
N ARG A 164 14.52 11.70 -2.48
CA ARG A 164 15.49 11.04 -3.35
C ARG A 164 14.71 10.27 -4.42
N VAL A 165 14.95 10.62 -5.68
CA VAL A 165 14.43 9.88 -6.82
C VAL A 165 15.55 9.04 -7.41
N VAL A 166 15.29 7.75 -7.60
CA VAL A 166 16.20 6.82 -8.29
C VAL A 166 15.44 6.20 -9.45
N LEU A 167 16.08 6.11 -10.62
CA LEU A 167 15.51 5.43 -11.78
C LEU A 167 16.62 4.89 -12.67
N HIS A 168 16.34 3.78 -13.34
CA HIS A 168 17.16 3.27 -14.43
C HIS A 168 16.49 3.67 -15.74
N LEU A 169 17.29 4.17 -16.68
CA LEU A 169 16.76 4.54 -17.98
C LEU A 169 17.76 4.26 -19.10
N MET A 170 17.19 4.11 -20.30
CA MET A 170 17.89 4.02 -21.57
C MET A 170 17.10 4.85 -22.59
N SER A 171 17.77 5.42 -23.59
CA SER A 171 17.13 6.22 -24.62
C SER A 171 17.81 5.99 -25.97
N SER A 172 17.01 5.91 -27.04
CA SER A 172 17.53 5.76 -28.40
C SER A 172 18.26 7.01 -28.89
N GLU A 173 17.92 8.17 -28.31
CA GLU A 173 18.42 9.49 -28.67
C GLU A 173 18.99 10.21 -27.43
N SER A 174 19.53 11.42 -27.62
CA SER A 174 19.89 12.27 -26.48
C SER A 174 18.65 12.60 -25.63
N LEU A 175 18.78 12.52 -24.31
CA LEU A 175 17.68 12.60 -23.36
C LEU A 175 17.47 14.03 -22.85
N SER A 176 16.20 14.39 -22.68
CA SER A 176 15.76 15.53 -21.86
C SER A 176 14.47 15.13 -21.15
N LEU A 177 14.59 14.59 -19.93
CA LEU A 177 13.47 14.11 -19.13
C LEU A 177 13.28 15.03 -17.91
N SER A 178 12.09 15.60 -17.75
CA SER A 178 11.69 16.30 -16.55
C SER A 178 11.12 15.32 -15.54
N VAL A 179 11.61 15.39 -14.31
CA VAL A 179 11.19 14.58 -13.17
C VAL A 179 10.61 15.53 -12.13
N SER A 180 9.33 15.40 -11.82
CA SER A 180 8.64 16.33 -10.93
C SER A 180 7.69 15.66 -9.95
N LEU A 181 7.60 16.24 -8.76
CA LEU A 181 6.51 16.00 -7.81
C LEU A 181 5.49 17.11 -8.01
N THR A 182 4.26 16.72 -8.33
CA THR A 182 3.18 17.66 -8.68
C THR A 182 1.92 17.37 -7.89
N SER A 183 1.00 18.32 -7.79
CA SER A 183 -0.38 18.04 -7.34
C SER A 183 -1.02 16.92 -8.17
N SER A 184 -2.05 16.26 -7.64
CA SER A 184 -2.74 15.16 -8.33
C SER A 184 -3.28 15.51 -9.73
N ASP A 185 -3.63 16.77 -9.99
CA ASP A 185 -4.04 17.28 -11.30
C ASP A 185 -2.86 17.65 -12.22
N GLY A 186 -1.63 17.66 -11.71
CA GLY A 186 -0.41 18.03 -12.43
C GLY A 186 -0.20 19.53 -12.63
N LEU A 187 -1.05 20.40 -12.08
CA LEU A 187 -1.00 21.84 -12.33
C LEU A 187 0.01 22.57 -11.44
N GLN A 188 0.19 22.11 -10.20
CA GLN A 188 1.14 22.68 -9.26
C GLN A 188 2.40 21.82 -9.19
N SER A 189 3.53 22.37 -9.62
CA SER A 189 4.84 21.77 -9.36
C SER A 189 5.28 22.07 -7.92
N LEU A 190 5.63 21.02 -7.18
CA LEU A 190 6.12 21.10 -5.80
C LEU A 190 7.65 20.94 -5.76
N ALA A 191 8.19 20.08 -6.61
CA ALA A 191 9.63 19.90 -6.78
C ALA A 191 9.90 19.40 -8.20
N SER A 192 11.01 19.79 -8.81
CA SER A 192 11.38 19.31 -10.14
C SER A 192 12.86 19.36 -10.41
N ALA A 193 13.37 18.40 -11.18
CA ALA A 193 14.71 18.42 -11.77
C ALA A 193 14.66 17.85 -13.19
N ASN A 194 15.69 18.14 -13.98
CA ASN A 194 15.80 17.62 -15.34
C ASN A 194 16.99 16.67 -15.45
N ILE A 195 16.79 15.55 -16.13
CA ILE A 195 17.85 14.66 -16.58
C ILE A 195 18.15 15.00 -18.04
N ILE A 196 19.32 15.58 -18.27
CA ILE A 196 19.83 15.91 -19.60
C ILE A 196 21.07 15.05 -19.84
N ALA A 197 21.06 14.25 -20.92
CA ALA A 197 22.17 13.37 -21.25
C ALA A 197 22.36 13.23 -22.77
N ALA A 198 23.61 13.18 -23.21
CA ALA A 198 23.94 12.82 -24.59
C ALA A 198 23.60 11.34 -24.86
N SER A 199 23.31 11.00 -26.12
CA SER A 199 22.94 9.62 -26.52
C SER A 199 23.99 8.59 -26.12
N SER A 200 25.28 8.93 -26.17
CA SER A 200 26.38 8.06 -25.74
C SER A 200 26.33 7.64 -24.26
N LYS A 201 25.67 8.44 -23.39
CA LYS A 201 25.52 8.14 -21.96
C LYS A 201 24.30 7.29 -21.66
N VAL A 202 23.29 7.29 -22.53
CA VAL A 202 21.98 6.63 -22.31
C VAL A 202 21.67 5.56 -23.36
N SER A 203 22.63 5.21 -24.20
CA SER A 203 22.52 4.10 -25.16
C SER A 203 22.48 2.74 -24.48
N ASN A 204 22.90 2.66 -23.22
CA ASN A 204 22.74 1.52 -22.33
C ASN A 204 22.00 1.95 -21.06
N TRP A 205 21.39 0.97 -20.38
CA TRP A 205 20.78 1.18 -19.07
C TRP A 205 21.71 1.88 -18.10
N THR A 206 21.25 3.02 -17.59
CA THR A 206 22.02 3.89 -16.71
C THR A 206 21.16 4.30 -15.52
N LYS A 207 21.73 4.17 -14.32
CA LYS A 207 21.12 4.64 -13.08
C LYS A 207 21.27 6.16 -12.97
N PHE A 208 20.17 6.83 -12.66
CA PHE A 208 20.15 8.24 -12.28
C PHE A 208 19.61 8.39 -10.86
N GLU A 209 20.19 9.33 -10.13
CA GLU A 209 19.77 9.71 -8.79
C GLU A 209 19.62 11.23 -8.74
N LEU A 210 18.48 11.69 -8.22
CA LEU A 210 18.14 13.10 -8.09
C LEU A 210 17.67 13.36 -6.66
N GLN A 211 17.92 14.57 -6.17
CA GLN A 211 17.31 15.09 -4.96
C GLN A 211 16.34 16.20 -5.33
N LEU A 212 15.09 16.05 -4.91
CA LEU A 212 14.01 16.99 -5.14
C LEU A 212 13.62 17.61 -3.81
N GLU A 213 14.01 18.87 -3.60
CA GLU A 213 13.53 19.66 -2.44
C GLU A 213 12.19 20.29 -2.79
N SER A 214 11.18 20.07 -1.93
CA SER A 214 9.85 20.59 -2.18
C SER A 214 9.70 22.05 -1.76
N THR A 215 9.16 22.88 -2.65
CA THR A 215 8.82 24.28 -2.38
C THR A 215 7.43 24.46 -1.78
N GLY A 216 6.65 23.39 -1.61
CA GLY A 216 5.29 23.45 -1.07
C GLY A 216 4.82 22.15 -0.42
N THR A 217 3.69 22.22 0.28
CA THR A 217 3.05 21.04 0.90
C THR A 217 1.77 20.69 0.15
N ASN A 218 1.63 19.42 -0.23
CA ASN A 218 0.42 18.87 -0.79
C ASN A 218 0.27 17.40 -0.41
N ARG A 219 -0.86 17.07 0.22
CA ARG A 219 -1.17 15.72 0.73
C ARG A 219 -1.64 14.75 -0.35
N ASN A 220 -1.93 15.25 -1.55
CA ASN A 220 -2.40 14.48 -2.68
C ASN A 220 -1.60 14.88 -3.93
N SER A 221 -0.39 14.34 -4.01
CA SER A 221 0.57 14.59 -5.08
C SER A 221 0.85 13.34 -5.90
N ARG A 222 1.59 13.48 -6.99
CA ARG A 222 2.04 12.39 -7.88
C ARG A 222 3.46 12.64 -8.38
N LEU A 223 4.18 11.58 -8.71
CA LEU A 223 5.41 11.65 -9.50
C LEU A 223 5.04 11.78 -10.97
N GLN A 224 5.69 12.69 -11.69
CA GLN A 224 5.52 12.90 -13.12
C GLN A 224 6.87 12.85 -13.83
N LEU A 225 6.93 12.11 -14.94
CA LEU A 225 8.08 11.97 -15.82
C LEU A 225 7.65 12.42 -17.23
N THR A 226 8.11 13.59 -17.69
CA THR A 226 7.71 14.14 -19.00
C THR A 226 8.88 14.59 -19.85
N THR A 227 8.67 14.61 -21.15
CA THR A 227 9.62 15.16 -22.13
C THR A 227 8.86 15.84 -23.26
N ASN A 228 9.52 16.78 -23.93
CA ASN A 228 9.06 17.41 -25.16
C ASN A 228 9.90 16.98 -26.37
N LYS A 229 10.74 15.96 -26.21
CA LYS A 229 11.66 15.49 -27.22
C LYS A 229 11.20 14.17 -27.80
N LYS A 230 11.10 14.14 -29.12
CA LYS A 230 10.78 12.94 -29.88
C LYS A 230 11.85 11.85 -29.66
N GLY A 231 11.44 10.61 -29.48
CA GLY A 231 12.35 9.49 -29.29
C GLY A 231 11.73 8.37 -28.45
N ILE A 232 12.52 7.32 -28.20
CA ILE A 232 12.10 6.20 -27.36
C ILE A 232 12.93 6.21 -26.09
N ILE A 233 12.24 6.15 -24.94
CA ILE A 233 12.82 6.11 -23.61
C ILE A 233 12.32 4.84 -22.92
N TRP A 234 13.24 4.05 -22.37
CA TRP A 234 12.93 2.95 -21.47
C TRP A 234 13.18 3.38 -20.03
N LEU A 235 12.29 2.98 -19.14
CA LEU A 235 12.31 3.28 -17.71
C LEU A 235 12.15 1.98 -16.92
N ASP A 236 12.90 1.84 -15.85
CA ASP A 236 12.76 0.74 -14.89
C ASP A 236 13.23 1.16 -13.49
N GLN A 237 12.74 0.47 -12.46
CA GLN A 237 13.09 0.63 -11.05
C GLN A 237 13.02 2.11 -10.63
N VAL A 238 11.83 2.70 -10.79
CA VAL A 238 11.57 4.11 -10.47
C VAL A 238 11.14 4.26 -9.01
N SER A 239 12.00 4.78 -8.16
CA SER A 239 11.77 4.94 -6.72
C SER A 239 11.72 6.41 -6.33
N VAL A 240 10.84 6.76 -5.39
CA VAL A 240 10.85 8.05 -4.70
C VAL A 240 10.73 7.78 -3.21
N MET A 241 11.77 8.12 -2.44
CA MET A 241 11.75 8.02 -0.98
C MET A 241 12.08 9.38 -0.35
N PRO A 242 11.42 9.76 0.76
CA PRO A 242 11.91 10.87 1.57
C PRO A 242 13.33 10.58 2.06
N THR A 243 14.19 11.59 2.17
CA THR A 243 15.56 11.38 2.67
C THR A 243 15.60 11.21 4.19
N ASN A 244 14.63 11.77 4.91
CA ASN A 244 14.48 11.69 6.36
C ASN A 244 13.54 10.56 6.77
N THR A 245 13.94 9.31 6.49
CA THR A 245 13.24 8.12 6.99
C THR A 245 13.61 7.83 8.44
N TYR A 246 12.81 7.02 9.12
CA TYR A 246 13.07 6.61 10.49
C TYR A 246 14.46 5.99 10.62
N MET A 247 15.30 6.67 11.40
CA MET A 247 16.73 6.34 11.60
C MET A 247 17.56 6.22 10.30
N GLY A 248 17.03 6.68 9.16
CA GLY A 248 17.65 6.48 7.84
C GLY A 248 17.45 5.08 7.24
N HIS A 249 16.59 4.24 7.84
CA HIS A 249 16.43 2.83 7.49
C HIS A 249 15.27 2.54 6.51
N GLY A 250 14.67 3.58 5.90
CA GLY A 250 13.67 3.40 4.85
C GLY A 250 12.20 3.37 5.32
N PHE A 251 11.95 3.46 6.62
CA PHE A 251 10.59 3.49 7.17
C PHE A 251 10.02 4.90 7.34
N ARG A 252 8.70 5.01 7.35
CA ARG A 252 8.01 6.27 7.69
C ARG A 252 8.11 6.56 9.18
N GLU A 253 8.69 7.72 9.50
CA GLU A 253 8.96 8.19 10.86
C GLU A 253 7.72 8.14 11.75
N GLU A 254 6.60 8.67 11.26
CA GLU A 254 5.36 8.80 12.03
C GLU A 254 4.75 7.44 12.37
N LEU A 255 4.76 6.49 11.43
CA LEU A 255 4.18 5.17 11.62
C LEU A 255 5.04 4.31 12.55
N VAL A 256 6.36 4.30 12.35
CA VAL A 256 7.26 3.57 13.27
C VAL A 256 7.21 4.17 14.67
N THR A 257 7.12 5.50 14.79
CA THR A 257 6.97 6.15 16.11
C THR A 257 5.69 5.71 16.81
N MET A 258 4.56 5.61 16.10
CA MET A 258 3.32 5.06 16.67
C MET A 258 3.50 3.61 17.15
N VAL A 259 4.16 2.76 16.35
CA VAL A 259 4.46 1.37 16.73
C VAL A 259 5.37 1.31 17.96
N LYS A 260 6.44 2.11 17.98
CA LYS A 260 7.38 2.21 19.10
C LYS A 260 6.70 2.64 20.39
N ASN A 261 5.74 3.56 20.31
CA ASN A 261 5.00 4.05 21.48
C ASN A 261 4.10 2.98 22.11
N MET A 262 3.75 1.91 21.39
CA MET A 262 3.12 0.73 21.98
C MET A 262 4.08 -0.09 22.87
N LYS A 263 5.39 0.20 22.82
CA LYS A 263 6.46 -0.50 23.55
C LYS A 263 6.45 -2.01 23.33
N PRO A 264 6.39 -2.49 22.08
CA PRO A 264 6.36 -3.92 21.80
C PRO A 264 7.62 -4.61 22.31
N ARG A 265 7.47 -5.80 22.88
CA ARG A 265 8.59 -6.64 23.33
C ARG A 265 9.00 -7.67 22.29
N PHE A 266 8.15 -7.87 21.27
CA PHE A 266 8.45 -8.65 20.09
C PHE A 266 7.68 -8.10 18.87
N ILE A 267 8.17 -8.43 17.67
CA ILE A 267 7.46 -8.24 16.40
C ILE A 267 7.39 -9.57 15.67
N ARG A 268 6.18 -10.03 15.34
CA ARG A 268 5.94 -11.21 14.48
C ARG A 268 5.80 -10.77 13.03
N PHE A 269 6.64 -11.27 12.12
CA PHE A 269 6.67 -10.89 10.70
C PHE A 269 7.19 -12.04 9.81
N PRO A 270 6.98 -12.02 8.49
CA PRO A 270 6.08 -11.18 7.70
C PRO A 270 4.74 -11.93 7.61
N GLY A 271 4.17 -12.22 8.79
CA GLY A 271 3.36 -13.40 9.01
C GLY A 271 1.96 -13.28 8.43
N GLY A 272 1.03 -14.00 9.05
CA GLY A 272 -0.33 -14.10 8.58
C GLY A 272 -0.42 -14.85 7.26
N CYS A 273 -1.55 -14.70 6.61
CA CYS A 273 -1.86 -15.41 5.37
C CYS A 273 -0.92 -14.98 4.22
N TYR A 274 -0.29 -13.79 4.31
CA TYR A 274 0.72 -13.33 3.35
C TYR A 274 1.84 -14.35 3.10
N ILE A 275 2.26 -15.06 4.15
CA ILE A 275 3.34 -16.04 4.00
C ILE A 275 2.90 -17.34 3.34
N GLU A 276 1.61 -17.65 3.42
CA GLU A 276 0.99 -18.87 2.92
C GLU A 276 0.62 -18.74 1.45
N GLY A 277 -0.01 -17.62 1.09
CA GLY A 277 -0.68 -17.44 -0.19
C GLY A 277 -2.03 -18.19 -0.25
N GLU A 278 -2.90 -17.82 -1.19
CA GLU A 278 -4.01 -18.69 -1.62
C GLU A 278 -3.45 -19.94 -2.31
N HIS A 279 -2.36 -19.77 -3.06
CA HIS A 279 -1.62 -20.84 -3.73
C HIS A 279 -0.12 -20.75 -3.42
N ILE A 280 0.57 -21.89 -3.28
CA ILE A 280 2.02 -21.96 -2.99
C ILE A 280 2.86 -21.16 -3.99
N ARG A 281 2.44 -21.08 -5.26
CA ARG A 281 3.15 -20.32 -6.28
C ARG A 281 3.28 -18.82 -5.94
N ASN A 282 2.37 -18.31 -5.12
CA ASN A 282 2.29 -16.91 -4.70
C ASN A 282 2.69 -16.72 -3.22
N ALA A 283 3.11 -17.79 -2.53
CA ALA A 283 3.63 -17.68 -1.18
C ALA A 283 4.89 -16.81 -1.14
N PHE A 284 4.99 -15.93 -0.14
CA PHE A 284 6.17 -15.09 0.08
C PHE A 284 7.47 -15.91 0.14
N ARG A 285 8.48 -15.48 -0.62
CA ARG A 285 9.79 -16.14 -0.72
C ARG A 285 10.88 -15.25 -0.13
N TRP A 286 11.26 -15.51 1.12
CA TRP A 286 12.22 -14.67 1.85
C TRP A 286 13.55 -14.46 1.12
N ARG A 287 14.06 -15.48 0.41
CA ARG A 287 15.29 -15.38 -0.38
C ARG A 287 15.17 -14.39 -1.53
N GLU A 288 13.96 -14.19 -2.04
CA GLU A 288 13.72 -13.23 -3.10
C GLU A 288 13.65 -11.78 -2.58
N SER A 289 13.39 -11.61 -1.28
CA SER A 289 13.31 -10.31 -0.59
C SER A 289 14.63 -9.77 -0.04
N ILE A 290 15.76 -10.43 -0.31
CA ILE A 290 17.09 -10.00 0.15
C ILE A 290 17.97 -9.55 -1.01
N GLY A 291 18.97 -8.72 -0.70
CA GLY A 291 19.86 -8.12 -1.69
C GLY A 291 19.37 -6.76 -2.20
N PRO A 292 19.98 -6.24 -3.29
CA PRO A 292 19.58 -4.97 -3.91
C PRO A 292 18.09 -4.98 -4.25
N TRP A 293 17.40 -3.89 -3.92
CA TRP A 293 15.94 -3.81 -4.08
C TRP A 293 15.53 -3.84 -5.56
N GLU A 294 16.38 -3.30 -6.44
CA GLU A 294 16.19 -3.29 -7.88
C GLU A 294 16.21 -4.69 -8.52
N GLU A 295 16.65 -5.71 -7.78
CA GLU A 295 16.68 -7.11 -8.22
C GLU A 295 15.63 -7.99 -7.51
N ARG A 296 14.78 -7.43 -6.65
CA ARG A 296 13.73 -8.17 -5.96
C ARG A 296 12.51 -8.29 -6.91
N PRO A 297 12.09 -9.50 -7.30
CA PRO A 297 10.97 -9.70 -8.22
C PRO A 297 9.63 -9.27 -7.65
N GLY A 298 9.51 -9.20 -6.32
CA GLY A 298 8.20 -9.11 -5.70
C GLY A 298 7.38 -10.37 -5.97
N HIS A 299 6.09 -10.29 -5.65
CA HIS A 299 5.11 -11.29 -6.06
C HIS A 299 3.69 -10.74 -5.94
N PHE A 300 2.74 -11.49 -6.50
CA PHE A 300 1.33 -11.21 -6.32
C PHE A 300 0.84 -11.82 -5.00
N GLY A 301 0.52 -10.98 -4.02
CA GLY A 301 -0.12 -11.39 -2.78
C GLY A 301 -1.59 -11.73 -3.01
N ASP A 302 -1.88 -12.95 -3.44
CA ASP A 302 -3.21 -13.40 -3.86
C ASP A 302 -4.24 -13.50 -2.72
N VAL A 303 -3.78 -13.53 -1.46
CA VAL A 303 -4.65 -13.42 -0.28
C VAL A 303 -5.26 -12.01 -0.16
N TRP A 304 -4.44 -10.98 -0.40
CA TRP A 304 -4.84 -9.58 -0.20
C TRP A 304 -5.05 -8.81 -1.50
N ASN A 305 -4.83 -9.48 -2.64
CA ASN A 305 -5.16 -9.05 -3.99
C ASN A 305 -4.40 -7.80 -4.47
N TYR A 306 -3.12 -7.70 -4.14
CA TYR A 306 -2.21 -6.70 -4.72
C TYR A 306 -0.78 -7.22 -4.88
N TRP A 307 -0.02 -6.58 -5.76
CA TRP A 307 1.38 -6.87 -5.97
C TRP A 307 2.25 -6.18 -4.91
N THR A 308 3.22 -6.90 -4.38
CA THR A 308 4.25 -6.36 -3.49
C THR A 308 5.59 -6.45 -4.21
N ASP A 309 6.39 -5.40 -4.15
CA ASP A 309 7.74 -5.39 -4.75
C ASP A 309 8.80 -6.06 -3.84
N ASP A 310 8.37 -6.57 -2.68
CA ASP A 310 9.22 -7.13 -1.62
C ASP A 310 10.40 -6.21 -1.23
N GLY A 311 10.23 -4.89 -1.39
CA GLY A 311 11.18 -3.86 -0.94
C GLY A 311 11.28 -3.79 0.58
N LEU A 312 10.17 -4.04 1.28
CA LEU A 312 10.15 -4.32 2.72
C LEU A 312 10.32 -5.83 2.92
N GLY A 313 11.57 -6.28 2.96
CA GLY A 313 11.95 -7.69 2.98
C GLY A 313 12.44 -8.18 4.34
N TYR A 314 13.07 -9.35 4.34
CA TYR A 314 13.54 -10.01 5.56
C TYR A 314 14.52 -9.14 6.37
N PHE A 315 15.51 -8.53 5.70
CA PHE A 315 16.52 -7.71 6.37
C PHE A 315 15.91 -6.46 7.00
N GLU A 316 15.02 -5.79 6.28
CA GLU A 316 14.40 -4.55 6.77
C GLU A 316 13.58 -4.80 8.05
N PHE A 317 12.88 -5.94 8.19
CA PHE A 317 12.19 -6.26 9.44
C PHE A 317 13.11 -6.61 10.61
N LEU A 318 14.27 -7.22 10.35
CA LEU A 318 15.26 -7.44 11.40
C LEU A 318 15.80 -6.10 11.90
N GLN A 319 16.06 -5.15 11.00
CA GLN A 319 16.45 -3.79 11.35
C GLN A 319 15.36 -3.09 12.16
N LEU A 320 14.09 -3.20 11.75
CA LEU A 320 12.96 -2.63 12.49
C LEU A 320 12.84 -3.21 13.90
N ALA A 321 13.05 -4.52 14.07
CA ALA A 321 13.03 -5.15 15.39
C ALA A 321 14.10 -4.56 16.32
N GLU A 322 15.32 -4.36 15.81
CA GLU A 322 16.41 -3.70 16.53
C GLU A 322 16.04 -2.26 16.91
N ASP A 323 15.53 -1.47 15.95
CA ASP A 323 15.19 -0.06 16.19
C ASP A 323 14.03 0.14 17.18
N LEU A 324 13.15 -0.86 17.29
CA LEU A 324 12.05 -0.90 18.27
C LEU A 324 12.51 -1.42 19.65
N GLY A 325 13.71 -2.00 19.75
CA GLY A 325 14.15 -2.72 20.95
C GLY A 325 13.31 -3.96 21.25
N ALA A 326 12.79 -4.62 20.20
CA ALA A 326 11.88 -5.75 20.27
C ALA A 326 12.55 -7.02 19.72
N SER A 327 12.17 -8.19 20.24
CA SER A 327 12.66 -9.47 19.68
C SER A 327 11.98 -9.78 18.33
N PRO A 328 12.72 -10.18 17.29
CA PRO A 328 12.13 -10.63 16.05
C PRO A 328 11.53 -12.04 16.21
N VAL A 329 10.27 -12.20 15.81
CA VAL A 329 9.57 -13.49 15.70
C VAL A 329 9.30 -13.76 14.23
N TRP A 330 10.27 -14.38 13.59
CA TRP A 330 10.21 -14.71 12.17
C TRP A 330 9.22 -15.86 11.90
N VAL A 331 8.35 -15.66 10.92
CA VAL A 331 7.46 -16.68 10.37
C VAL A 331 8.02 -17.10 9.01
N PHE A 332 8.00 -18.39 8.70
CA PHE A 332 8.33 -18.93 7.37
C PHE A 332 7.24 -19.89 6.90
N ASN A 333 7.05 -19.98 5.58
CA ASN A 333 6.08 -20.91 5.00
C ASN A 333 6.47 -22.36 5.31
N SER A 334 5.54 -23.16 5.85
CA SER A 334 5.76 -24.55 6.27
C SER A 334 5.45 -25.59 5.18
N GLY A 335 5.33 -25.16 3.93
CA GLY A 335 4.94 -25.99 2.79
C GLY A 335 3.44 -26.04 2.51
N ASN A 336 2.68 -25.05 2.99
CA ASN A 336 1.22 -24.98 2.81
C ASN A 336 0.79 -23.59 2.30
N SER A 337 -0.34 -23.56 1.58
CA SER A 337 -1.14 -22.40 1.24
C SER A 337 -2.61 -22.68 1.61
N HIS A 338 -3.51 -21.73 1.38
CA HIS A 338 -4.95 -21.96 1.66
C HIS A 338 -5.57 -23.04 0.76
N ARG A 339 -5.03 -23.29 -0.45
CA ARG A 339 -5.63 -24.21 -1.43
C ARG A 339 -4.76 -25.38 -1.84
N ASP A 340 -3.46 -25.34 -1.55
CA ASP A 340 -2.53 -26.40 -1.90
C ASP A 340 -1.40 -26.56 -0.88
N GLN A 341 -0.72 -27.70 -0.94
CA GLN A 341 0.38 -28.03 -0.05
C GLN A 341 1.46 -28.81 -0.79
N VAL A 342 2.70 -28.68 -0.33
CA VAL A 342 3.80 -29.53 -0.78
C VAL A 342 3.54 -30.95 -0.28
N ALA A 343 3.73 -31.95 -1.15
CA ALA A 343 3.63 -33.34 -0.74
C ALA A 343 4.68 -33.63 0.34
N THR A 344 4.28 -34.13 1.50
CA THR A 344 5.19 -34.43 2.62
C THR A 344 6.30 -35.40 2.23
N SER A 345 6.06 -36.28 1.26
CA SER A 345 7.07 -37.17 0.67
C SER A 345 8.23 -36.46 -0.05
N THR A 346 8.06 -35.19 -0.40
CA THR A 346 9.09 -34.36 -1.06
C THR A 346 9.86 -33.46 -0.09
N VAL A 347 9.40 -33.38 1.17
CA VAL A 347 10.09 -32.63 2.22
C VAL A 347 11.24 -33.48 2.74
N LEU A 348 12.45 -33.17 2.31
CA LEU A 348 13.66 -33.81 2.82
C LEU A 348 13.85 -33.45 4.30
N SER A 349 14.30 -34.41 5.11
CA SER A 349 14.83 -34.11 6.43
C SER A 349 16.00 -33.14 6.28
N PHE A 350 16.00 -32.05 7.05
CA PHE A 350 17.13 -31.13 7.11
C PHE A 350 18.40 -31.95 7.43
N PRO A 351 19.48 -31.84 6.62
CA PRO A 351 20.73 -32.54 6.88
C PRO A 351 21.44 -32.04 8.14
#